data_AF-A0A8J6PJD1-F1
#
_entry.id   AF-A0A8J6PJD1-F1
#
_cell.length_a   1.000
_cell.length_b   1.000
_cell.length_c   1.000
_cell.angle_alpha   90.00
_cell.angle_beta   90.00
_cell.angle_gamma   90.00
#
_symmetry.space_group_name_H-M   'P 1'
#
loop_
_entity.id
_entity.type
_entity.pdbx_description
1 polymer ?
#
loop_
_entity_poly.entity_id
_entity_poly.type
_entity_poly.pdbx_seq_one_letter_code
_entity_poly.pdbx_strand_id
1 'polypeptide(L)'
;MNFRYFLFLFLFLFGWSDAFAQEASKKVEIAVFEGIVVAGYVDRGAYLNFLGPNISFTKGKHKVVLGMLPSLRLKEDTSTPKNAPVTPNLGGGITYICKKIAFQVPFYYNAKTASRNGRWTIGVGIGYKFK
;
A
#
# COMPACT_ATOMS: atom_id res chain seq x y z
N MET A 1 -12.51 -16.63 -5.68
CA MET A 1 -12.44 -16.58 -4.21
C MET A 1 -13.30 -15.40 -3.75
N ASN A 2 -14.45 -15.65 -3.12
CA ASN A 2 -15.47 -14.65 -2.87
C ASN A 2 -15.04 -13.67 -1.75
N PHE A 3 -15.05 -12.37 -2.04
CA PHE A 3 -14.68 -11.25 -1.18
C PHE A 3 -15.27 -11.31 0.24
N ARG A 4 -16.48 -11.89 0.37
CA ARG A 4 -17.18 -12.08 1.64
C ARG A 4 -16.40 -12.96 2.61
N TYR A 5 -15.79 -14.06 2.16
CA TYR A 5 -15.05 -14.97 3.06
C TYR A 5 -13.72 -14.37 3.52
N PHE A 6 -13.10 -13.52 2.69
CA PHE A 6 -11.90 -12.79 3.08
C PHE A 6 -12.19 -11.76 4.19
N LEU A 7 -13.33 -11.06 4.10
CA LEU A 7 -13.76 -10.09 5.11
C LEU A 7 -14.08 -10.76 6.46
N PHE A 8 -14.74 -11.94 6.43
CA PHE A 8 -15.04 -12.71 7.63
C PHE A 8 -13.77 -13.26 8.31
N LEU A 9 -12.80 -13.75 7.54
CA LEU A 9 -11.52 -14.22 8.08
C LEU A 9 -10.73 -13.08 8.72
N PHE A 10 -10.77 -11.88 8.12
CA PHE A 10 -10.13 -10.69 8.66
C PHE A 10 -10.78 -10.23 9.98
N LEU A 11 -12.11 -10.23 10.08
CA LEU A 11 -12.80 -9.85 11.32
C LEU A 11 -12.59 -10.86 12.47
N PHE A 12 -12.51 -12.16 12.15
CA PHE A 12 -12.31 -13.20 13.16
C PHE A 12 -10.91 -13.17 13.79
N LEU A 13 -9.88 -12.78 13.02
CA LEU A 13 -8.50 -12.69 13.51
C LEU A 13 -8.21 -11.45 14.37
N PHE A 14 -9.06 -10.42 14.34
CA PHE A 14 -8.90 -9.19 15.11
C PHE A 14 -9.90 -9.06 16.29
N GLY A 15 -10.77 -10.06 16.48
CA GLY A 15 -11.87 -10.01 17.47
C GLY A 15 -11.52 -10.38 18.91
N TRP A 16 -10.30 -10.83 19.21
CA TRP A 16 -9.90 -11.21 20.57
C TRP A 16 -8.57 -10.58 20.97
N SER A 17 -8.64 -9.44 21.63
CA SER A 17 -7.60 -9.03 22.57
C SER A 17 -8.20 -8.02 23.54
N ASP A 18 -8.41 -8.46 24.78
CA ASP A 18 -8.75 -7.58 25.90
C ASP A 18 -7.67 -6.50 26.05
N ALA A 19 -8.09 -5.25 25.96
CA ALA A 19 -7.20 -4.10 25.97
C ALA A 19 -7.28 -3.39 27.33
N PHE A 20 -6.43 -3.78 28.28
CA PHE A 20 -6.03 -2.88 29.35
C PHE A 20 -5.16 -1.76 28.75
N ALA A 21 -5.71 -0.55 28.77
CA ALA A 21 -5.10 0.66 28.28
C ALA A 21 -4.10 1.22 29.30
N GLN A 22 -2.85 1.40 28.90
CA GLN A 22 -2.01 2.50 29.39
C GLN A 22 -1.71 3.40 28.20
N GLU A 23 -2.34 4.57 28.22
CA GLU A 23 -2.38 5.51 27.12
C GLU A 23 -1.13 6.40 27.18
N ALA A 24 -0.05 5.97 26.53
CA ALA A 24 1.06 6.86 26.22
C ALA A 24 0.61 7.84 25.14
N SER A 25 0.74 9.15 25.42
CA SER A 25 0.43 10.27 24.53
C SER A 25 0.76 9.95 23.06
N LYS A 26 -0.29 9.78 22.25
CA LYS A 26 -0.18 9.51 20.81
C LYS A 26 0.28 10.78 20.10
N LYS A 27 1.59 10.90 19.92
CA LYS A 27 2.18 11.92 19.06
C LYS A 27 1.84 11.57 17.61
N VAL A 28 0.98 12.37 16.97
CA VAL A 28 0.73 12.27 15.52
C VAL A 28 2.00 12.73 14.81
N GLU A 29 2.72 11.80 14.20
CA GLU A 29 3.95 12.08 13.46
C GLU A 29 3.63 12.23 11.97
N ILE A 30 3.89 13.41 11.41
CA ILE A 30 3.80 13.68 9.97
C ILE A 30 5.19 13.38 9.39
N ALA A 31 5.34 12.27 8.67
CA ALA A 31 6.60 11.89 8.02
C ALA A 31 6.50 12.07 6.50
N VAL A 32 7.47 12.78 5.92
CA VAL A 32 7.56 13.00 4.46
C VAL A 32 8.15 11.77 3.75
N PHE A 33 9.06 11.04 4.40
CA PHE A 33 9.59 9.75 3.95
C PHE A 33 10.15 8.93 5.12
N GLU A 34 9.61 7.74 5.35
CA GLU A 34 9.99 6.89 6.50
C GLU A 34 11.07 5.85 6.20
N GLY A 35 11.64 5.84 4.98
CA GLY A 35 12.62 4.82 4.59
C GLY A 35 11.99 3.43 4.46
N ILE A 36 10.76 3.36 3.95
CA ILE A 36 10.06 2.11 3.64
C ILE A 36 9.93 2.02 2.12
N VAL A 37 10.42 0.90 1.59
CA VAL A 37 10.32 0.57 0.16
C VAL A 37 9.56 -0.74 0.03
N VAL A 38 8.57 -0.77 -0.85
CA VAL A 38 7.71 -1.92 -1.08
C VAL A 38 7.71 -2.29 -2.56
N ALA A 39 8.03 -3.54 -2.87
CA ALA A 39 7.87 -4.08 -4.20
C ALA A 39 6.62 -4.96 -4.25
N GLY A 40 5.95 -5.00 -5.40
CA GLY A 40 4.76 -5.82 -5.52
C GLY A 40 4.22 -5.92 -6.95
N TYR A 41 3.01 -6.44 -7.05
CA TYR A 41 2.35 -6.69 -8.33
C TYR A 41 0.96 -6.06 -8.36
N VAL A 42 0.63 -5.42 -9.47
CA VAL A 42 -0.67 -4.80 -9.70
C VAL A 42 -0.94 -4.69 -11.20
N ASP A 43 -2.18 -5.02 -11.60
CA ASP A 43 -2.65 -4.84 -12.97
C ASP A 43 -1.68 -5.38 -14.03
N ARG A 44 -1.22 -6.62 -13.86
CA ARG A 44 -0.29 -7.30 -14.76
C ARG A 44 1.10 -6.65 -14.90
N GLY A 45 1.54 -5.90 -13.91
CA GLY A 45 2.87 -5.31 -13.87
C GLY A 45 3.42 -5.27 -12.44
N ALA A 46 4.73 -5.09 -12.33
CA ALA A 46 5.36 -4.87 -11.04
C ALA A 46 5.27 -3.38 -10.65
N TYR A 47 5.47 -3.11 -9.37
CA TYR A 47 5.65 -1.75 -8.87
C TYR A 47 6.72 -1.70 -7.79
N LEU A 48 7.27 -0.51 -7.61
CA LEU A 48 8.09 -0.14 -6.47
C LEU A 48 7.48 1.11 -5.82
N ASN A 49 7.05 0.98 -4.58
CA ASN A 49 6.46 2.05 -3.80
C ASN A 49 7.41 2.53 -2.72
N PHE A 50 7.30 3.82 -2.45
CA PHE A 50 7.95 4.51 -1.35
C PHE A 50 6.86 4.97 -0.41
N LEU A 51 7.02 4.75 0.90
CA LEU A 51 6.03 5.28 1.85
C LEU A 51 6.18 6.80 1.93
N GLY A 52 5.20 7.51 1.37
CA GLY A 52 5.14 8.97 1.33
C GLY A 52 4.32 9.55 2.48
N PRO A 53 3.73 10.75 2.27
CA PRO A 53 2.85 11.39 3.24
C PRO A 53 1.70 10.48 3.66
N ASN A 54 1.50 10.36 4.97
CA ASN A 54 0.57 9.38 5.51
C ASN A 54 0.02 9.77 6.88
N ILE A 55 -1.08 9.11 7.25
CA ILE A 55 -1.58 9.03 8.62
C ILE A 55 -1.30 7.62 9.12
N SER A 56 -0.76 7.50 10.33
CA SER A 56 -0.40 6.21 10.89
C SER A 56 -0.85 6.03 12.33
N PHE A 57 -1.11 4.78 12.68
CA PHE A 57 -1.38 4.33 14.03
C PHE A 57 -0.31 3.30 14.43
N THR A 58 0.37 3.55 15.54
CA THR A 58 1.44 2.68 16.05
C THR A 58 1.07 2.13 17.41
N LYS A 59 1.18 0.82 17.60
CA LYS A 59 1.04 0.12 18.88
C LYS A 59 2.13 -0.94 19.02
N GLY A 60 3.10 -0.69 19.90
CA GLY A 60 4.24 -1.58 20.09
C GLY A 60 5.07 -1.75 18.81
N LYS A 61 5.22 -2.99 18.34
CA LYS A 61 5.98 -3.32 17.11
C LYS A 61 5.14 -3.23 15.83
N HIS A 62 3.86 -2.88 15.96
CA HIS A 62 2.89 -2.86 14.87
C HIS A 62 2.57 -1.42 14.49
N LYS A 63 2.59 -1.12 13.20
CA LYS A 63 2.20 0.16 12.64
C LYS A 63 1.28 -0.06 11.44
N VAL A 64 0.13 0.59 11.44
CA VAL A 64 -0.80 0.62 10.31
C VAL A 64 -0.75 2.02 9.72
N VAL A 65 -0.58 2.10 8.41
CA VAL A 65 -0.42 3.35 7.69
C VAL A 65 -1.45 3.44 6.59
N LEU A 66 -2.18 4.55 6.54
CA LEU A 66 -2.98 4.95 5.39
C LEU A 66 -2.26 6.14 4.75
N GLY A 67 -1.81 5.99 3.50
CA GLY A 67 -0.96 7.02 2.91
C GLY A 67 -0.91 7.03 1.40
N MET A 68 -0.28 8.08 0.91
CA MET A 68 0.08 8.24 -0.49
C MET A 68 1.33 7.40 -0.78
N LEU A 69 1.34 6.81 -1.97
CA LEU A 69 2.37 5.86 -2.41
C LEU A 69 3.01 6.39 -3.70
N PRO A 70 4.00 7.30 -3.60
CA PRO A 70 4.91 7.58 -4.70
C PRO A 70 5.47 6.27 -5.23
N SER A 71 5.36 6.05 -6.55
CA SER A 71 5.59 4.74 -7.13
C SER A 71 6.25 4.79 -8.49
N LEU A 72 7.02 3.74 -8.78
CA LEU A 72 7.46 3.39 -10.12
C LEU A 72 6.67 2.16 -10.57
N ARG A 73 6.00 2.25 -11.71
CA ARG A 73 5.30 1.14 -12.36
C ARG A 73 6.20 0.54 -13.40
N LEU A 74 6.38 -0.77 -13.33
CA LEU A 74 7.13 -1.56 -14.31
C LEU A 74 6.13 -2.42 -15.06
N LYS A 75 5.74 -1.95 -16.25
CA LYS A 75 4.75 -2.62 -17.07
C LYS A 75 5.03 -2.32 -18.53
N GLU A 76 5.11 -3.37 -19.32
CA GLU A 76 5.28 -3.24 -20.76
C GLU A 76 4.04 -2.60 -21.39
N ASP A 77 4.28 -1.65 -22.31
CA ASP A 77 3.24 -1.04 -23.12
C ASP A 77 3.21 -1.66 -24.52
N THR A 78 2.11 -2.35 -24.81
CA THR A 78 1.88 -3.00 -26.10
C THR A 78 1.15 -2.08 -27.11
N SER A 79 0.89 -0.82 -26.77
CA SER A 79 0.18 0.12 -27.65
C SER A 79 1.10 0.76 -28.71
N THR A 80 0.55 1.62 -29.57
CA THR A 80 1.33 2.42 -30.54
C THR A 80 0.69 3.80 -30.64
N PRO A 81 1.41 4.89 -30.31
CA PRO A 81 2.80 4.94 -29.81
C PRO A 81 2.95 4.33 -28.41
N LYS A 82 4.16 3.84 -28.07
CA LYS A 82 4.46 3.15 -26.80
C LYS A 82 4.93 4.11 -25.71
N ASN A 83 4.52 3.87 -24.46
CA ASN A 83 5.14 4.47 -23.28
C ASN A 83 6.46 3.78 -22.89
N ALA A 84 7.23 4.45 -22.03
CA ALA A 84 8.41 3.86 -21.41
C ALA A 84 8.04 2.64 -20.52
N PRO A 85 8.92 1.63 -20.41
CA PRO A 85 8.65 0.42 -19.61
C PRO A 85 8.60 0.69 -18.10
N VAL A 86 9.18 1.80 -17.65
CA VAL A 86 9.13 2.30 -16.27
C VAL A 86 8.48 3.67 -16.28
N THR A 87 7.41 3.84 -15.50
CA THR A 87 6.67 5.10 -15.42
C THR A 87 6.46 5.54 -13.97
N PRO A 88 6.53 6.85 -13.68
CA PRO A 88 6.11 7.35 -12.37
C PRO A 88 4.59 7.22 -12.24
N ASN A 89 4.13 6.90 -11.03
CA ASN A 89 2.72 6.86 -10.70
C ASN A 89 2.53 7.23 -9.22
N LEU A 90 1.31 7.63 -8.86
CA LEU A 90 0.91 7.92 -7.50
C LEU A 90 -0.26 7.02 -7.12
N GLY A 91 -0.04 6.16 -6.13
CA GLY A 91 -1.10 5.39 -5.50
C GLY A 91 -1.53 5.98 -4.16
N GLY A 92 -2.57 5.39 -3.60
CA GLY A 92 -2.84 5.44 -2.16
C GLY A 92 -2.95 4.02 -1.63
N GLY A 93 -2.87 3.82 -0.32
CA GLY A 93 -3.19 2.51 0.23
C GLY A 93 -2.84 2.30 1.68
N ILE A 94 -3.01 1.05 2.07
CA ILE A 94 -2.81 0.60 3.45
C ILE A 94 -1.49 -0.15 3.50
N THR A 95 -0.61 0.23 4.42
CA THR A 95 0.63 -0.48 4.73
C THR A 95 0.61 -0.93 6.18
N TYR A 96 0.73 -2.23 6.40
CA TYR A 96 0.98 -2.80 7.71
C TYR A 96 2.47 -3.07 7.88
N ILE A 97 3.04 -2.63 8.99
CA ILE A 97 4.46 -2.75 9.29
C ILE A 97 4.60 -3.48 10.62
N CYS A 98 5.42 -4.52 10.62
CA CYS A 98 5.82 -5.25 11.81
C CYS A 98 7.35 -5.32 11.87
N LYS A 99 7.95 -4.65 12.87
CA LYS A 99 9.41 -4.46 12.95
C LYS A 99 9.95 -3.82 11.66
N LYS A 100 10.64 -4.60 10.82
CA LYS A 100 11.25 -4.16 9.56
C LYS A 100 10.50 -4.62 8.31
N ILE A 101 9.46 -5.44 8.45
CA ILE A 101 8.72 -5.98 7.31
C ILE A 101 7.46 -5.15 7.10
N ALA A 102 7.21 -4.76 5.86
CA ALA A 102 6.00 -4.06 5.45
C ALA A 102 5.17 -4.92 4.49
N PHE A 103 3.88 -4.97 4.70
CA PHE A 103 2.89 -5.55 3.80
C PHE A 103 2.00 -4.43 3.30
N GLN A 104 1.75 -4.36 2.00
CA GLN A 104 1.03 -3.24 1.41
C GLN A 104 -0.07 -3.69 0.47
N VAL A 105 -1.21 -3.04 0.59
CA VAL A 105 -2.33 -3.13 -0.35
C VAL A 105 -2.48 -1.76 -1.00
N PRO A 106 -1.82 -1.51 -2.15
CA PRO A 106 -1.97 -0.26 -2.87
C PRO A 106 -3.21 -0.25 -3.77
N PHE A 107 -3.75 0.94 -3.97
CA PHE A 107 -4.82 1.29 -4.88
C PHE A 107 -4.27 2.32 -5.86
N TYR A 108 -4.31 2.00 -7.16
CA TYR A 108 -3.93 2.93 -8.21
C TYR A 108 -5.11 3.19 -9.14
N TYR A 109 -5.27 4.45 -9.51
CA TYR A 109 -6.15 4.80 -10.60
C TYR A 109 -5.40 4.74 -11.92
N ASN A 110 -5.84 3.86 -12.81
CA ASN A 110 -5.43 3.88 -14.21
C ASN A 110 -6.36 4.85 -14.95
N ALA A 111 -5.79 5.89 -15.56
CA ALA A 111 -6.55 6.88 -16.29
C ALA A 111 -7.29 6.28 -17.51
N LYS A 112 -8.39 6.94 -17.89
CA LYS A 112 -9.13 6.64 -19.12
C LYS A 112 -8.20 6.78 -20.33
N THR A 113 -8.37 5.89 -21.30
CA THR A 113 -7.73 5.94 -22.62
C THR A 113 -8.80 6.01 -23.71
N ALA A 114 -8.41 6.16 -24.98
CA ALA A 114 -9.34 6.16 -26.10
C ALA A 114 -10.15 4.85 -26.23
N SER A 115 -9.58 3.72 -25.81
CA SER A 115 -10.17 2.37 -25.96
C SER A 115 -10.62 1.73 -24.65
N ARG A 116 -10.32 2.31 -23.48
CA ARG A 116 -10.66 1.74 -22.17
C ARG A 116 -11.01 2.82 -21.14
N ASN A 117 -12.04 2.56 -20.35
CA ASN A 117 -12.42 3.38 -19.21
C ASN A 117 -11.34 3.39 -18.13
N GLY A 118 -11.29 4.50 -17.39
CA GLY A 118 -10.46 4.60 -16.20
C GLY A 118 -10.96 3.65 -15.11
N ARG A 119 -10.04 3.06 -14.35
CA ARG A 119 -10.38 2.09 -13.30
C ARG A 119 -9.40 2.13 -12.14
N TRP A 120 -9.91 1.84 -10.95
CA TRP A 120 -9.08 1.54 -9.80
C TRP A 120 -8.57 0.11 -9.87
N THR A 121 -7.32 -0.09 -9.49
CA THR A 121 -6.66 -1.40 -9.44
C THR A 121 -6.02 -1.60 -8.08
N ILE A 122 -6.22 -2.80 -7.53
CA ILE A 122 -5.73 -3.19 -6.22
C ILE A 122 -4.52 -4.10 -6.43
N GLY A 123 -3.43 -3.80 -5.74
CA GLY A 123 -2.21 -4.62 -5.75
C GLY A 123 -1.95 -5.29 -4.42
N VAL A 124 -0.84 -6.01 -4.37
CA VAL A 124 -0.25 -6.52 -3.14
C VAL A 124 1.27 -6.44 -3.25
N GLY A 125 1.92 -6.15 -2.13
CA GLY A 125 3.38 -6.09 -2.07
C GLY A 125 3.94 -6.32 -0.69
N ILE A 126 5.24 -6.59 -0.69
CA ILE A 126 6.08 -6.77 0.49
C ILE A 126 7.26 -5.81 0.41
N GLY A 127 7.64 -5.28 1.55
CA GLY A 127 8.68 -4.28 1.64
C GLY A 127 9.47 -4.36 2.92
N TYR A 128 10.43 -3.47 2.99
CA TYR A 128 11.39 -3.39 4.07
C TYR A 128 11.50 -1.96 4.59
N LYS A 129 11.60 -1.85 5.92
CA LYS A 129 11.86 -0.61 6.63
C LYS A 129 13.34 -0.55 6.98
N PHE A 130 14.06 0.41 6.41
CA PHE A 130 15.51 0.55 6.58
C PHE A 130 15.91 1.17 7.93
N LYS A 131 15.02 1.94 8.57
CA LYS A 131 15.23 2.55 9.90
C LYS A 131 14.31 1.97 10.95
#